data_AF-A0A7I4CFX6-F1
#
_entry.id   AF-A0A7I4CFX6-F1
#
_cell.length_a   1.000
_cell.length_b   1.000
_cell.length_c   1.000
_cell.angle_alpha   90.00
_cell.angle_beta   90.00
_cell.angle_gamma   90.00
#
_symmetry.space_group_name_H-M   'P 1'
#
loop_
_entity.id
_entity.type
_entity.pdbx_description
1 polymer ?
#
loop_
_entity_poly.entity_id
_entity_poly.type
_entity_poly.pdbx_seq_one_letter_code
_entity_poly.pdbx_strand_id
1 'polypeptide(L)'
;MCMVRVGLLIARLFDAYQSHAGLCESSLEQAILESGTAKGRLIHYHSLLEKDILRSLQNSKTQKQNKNASKARISEVWNAAADSGVSTLWQQWHCDYGIFTVLTSPLFLKPTRDVPSEPDVATKRWTEPAVNGDHWKVDHKLSEGDSNQLQSCDNRSIQEEKPRSSRSQQLSSSSQDLNFSMQECAPPDGYSSLRVMDAHSRTTSVSIPSDYLIVQVGDAAQLLSGGELVARPHCVMRPTSDRDVSRQTMAVFLQPAWDRSLSIPPGTAQERALEAGGVATNLETHIPLLASRWKDGCTFAEFSKETTRQYYGADGRQSRK
;
A
#
# COMPACT_ATOMS: atom_id res chain seq x y z
N MET A 1 14.78 0.66 -0.79
CA MET A 1 15.78 1.20 -1.74
C MET A 1 15.36 1.01 -3.21
N CYS A 2 14.88 -0.17 -3.65
CA CYS A 2 14.51 -0.38 -5.06
C CYS A 2 13.34 0.49 -5.57
N MET A 3 12.21 0.57 -4.85
CA MET A 3 11.01 1.29 -5.31
C MET A 3 11.21 2.80 -5.46
N VAL A 4 11.93 3.43 -4.53
CA VAL A 4 12.27 4.87 -4.62
C VAL A 4 13.15 5.13 -5.84
N ARG A 5 14.16 4.26 -6.07
CA ARG A 5 15.03 4.35 -7.25
C ARG A 5 14.27 4.19 -8.56
N VAL A 6 13.30 3.28 -8.62
CA VAL A 6 12.42 3.13 -9.79
C VAL A 6 11.66 4.43 -10.07
N GLY A 7 11.04 5.03 -9.05
CA GLY A 7 10.33 6.29 -9.24
C GLY A 7 11.23 7.46 -9.63
N LEU A 8 12.45 7.54 -9.09
CA LEU A 8 13.45 8.53 -9.52
C LEU A 8 13.85 8.36 -10.98
N LEU A 9 14.07 7.12 -11.44
CA LEU A 9 14.41 6.85 -12.84
C LEU A 9 13.28 7.23 -13.79
N ILE A 10 12.02 6.95 -13.41
CA ILE A 10 10.85 7.35 -14.20
C ILE A 10 10.75 8.88 -14.26
N ALA A 11 10.93 9.55 -13.12
CA ALA A 11 10.90 11.02 -13.05
C ALA A 11 11.97 11.64 -13.96
N ARG A 12 13.22 11.15 -13.86
CA ARG A 12 14.34 11.61 -14.69
C ARG A 12 14.09 11.39 -16.18
N LEU A 13 13.59 10.21 -16.55
CA LEU A 13 13.27 9.90 -17.94
C LEU A 13 12.21 10.85 -18.48
N PHE A 14 11.21 11.15 -17.67
CA PHE A 14 10.13 12.05 -18.06
C PHE A 14 10.61 13.52 -18.18
N ASP A 15 11.38 14.01 -17.21
CA ASP A 15 11.99 15.34 -17.26
C ASP A 15 12.87 15.50 -18.52
N ALA A 16 13.67 14.47 -18.84
CA ALA A 16 14.47 14.44 -20.06
C ALA A 16 13.58 14.45 -21.33
N TYR A 17 12.51 13.66 -21.36
CA TYR A 17 11.57 13.63 -22.49
C TYR A 17 10.94 15.00 -22.74
N GLN A 18 10.45 15.69 -21.71
CA GLN A 18 9.82 17.00 -21.86
C GLN A 18 10.79 18.06 -22.38
N SER A 19 12.03 18.04 -21.87
CA SER A 19 13.10 18.92 -22.36
C SER A 19 13.39 18.69 -23.85
N HIS A 20 13.52 17.43 -24.28
CA HIS A 20 13.76 17.10 -25.69
C HIS A 20 12.56 17.41 -26.60
N ALA A 21 11.33 17.25 -26.09
CA ALA A 21 10.11 17.50 -26.83
C ALA A 21 9.74 19.00 -26.92
N GLY A 22 10.48 19.88 -26.22
CA GLY A 22 10.21 21.32 -26.20
C GLY A 22 8.86 21.68 -25.58
N LEU A 23 8.34 20.84 -24.68
CA LEU A 23 7.01 21.00 -24.06
C LEU A 23 7.05 22.01 -22.93
N CYS A 24 7.69 21.64 -21.82
CA CYS A 24 7.94 22.51 -20.67
C CYS A 24 9.09 21.94 -19.83
N GLU A 25 9.73 22.78 -19.02
CA GLU A 25 10.65 22.26 -17.99
C GLU A 25 9.84 21.70 -16.81
N SER A 26 9.81 20.37 -16.68
CA SER A 26 9.44 19.74 -15.42
C SER A 26 10.67 19.43 -14.57
N SER A 27 10.42 19.29 -13.28
CA SER A 27 11.45 18.95 -12.29
C SER A 27 10.91 17.90 -11.32
N LEU A 28 10.32 16.84 -11.87
CA LEU A 28 9.77 15.74 -11.08
C LEU A 28 10.85 15.02 -10.28
N GLU A 29 12.02 14.78 -10.89
CA GLU A 29 13.13 14.11 -10.20
C GLU A 29 13.58 14.96 -9.00
N GLN A 30 13.82 16.24 -9.25
CA GLN A 30 14.25 17.18 -8.23
C GLN A 30 13.21 17.28 -7.10
N ALA A 31 11.91 17.30 -7.42
CA ALA A 31 10.84 17.31 -6.43
C ALA A 31 10.85 16.08 -5.51
N ILE A 32 11.17 14.89 -6.05
CA ILE A 32 11.33 13.66 -5.25
C ILE A 32 12.60 13.74 -4.39
N LEU A 33 13.72 14.21 -4.96
CA LEU A 33 15.00 14.30 -4.25
C LEU A 33 14.93 15.28 -3.06
N GLU A 34 14.30 16.44 -3.25
CA GLU A 34 14.11 17.46 -2.21
C GLU A 34 13.29 16.96 -1.02
N SER A 35 12.37 16.02 -1.24
CA SER A 35 11.57 15.44 -0.15
C SER A 35 12.45 14.71 0.88
N GLY A 36 13.61 14.19 0.45
CA GLY A 36 14.57 13.44 1.29
C GLY A 36 14.05 12.13 1.86
N THR A 37 12.76 11.83 1.72
CA THR A 37 12.08 10.70 2.32
C THR A 37 10.98 10.18 1.38
N ALA A 38 10.62 8.91 1.57
CA ALA A 38 9.45 8.32 0.96
C ALA A 38 8.57 7.72 2.05
N LYS A 39 7.25 7.71 1.83
CA LYS A 39 6.31 7.15 2.80
C LYS A 39 5.93 5.74 2.39
N GLY A 40 6.38 4.74 3.15
CA GLY A 40 5.96 3.35 2.97
C GLY A 40 4.69 3.03 3.76
N ARG A 41 3.77 2.25 3.18
CA ARG A 41 2.63 1.66 3.87
C ARG A 41 2.45 0.21 3.46
N LEU A 42 2.39 -0.69 4.45
CA LEU A 42 1.78 -2.00 4.26
C LEU A 42 0.27 -1.86 4.45
N ILE A 43 -0.48 -1.96 3.35
CA ILE A 43 -1.93 -1.78 3.34
C ILE A 43 -2.58 -3.16 3.46
N HIS A 44 -3.33 -3.39 4.54
CA HIS A 44 -4.09 -4.61 4.77
C HIS A 44 -5.59 -4.34 4.66
N TYR A 45 -6.25 -4.99 3.70
CA TYR A 45 -7.69 -5.02 3.60
C TYR A 45 -8.23 -6.29 4.20
N HIS A 46 -9.09 -6.15 5.19
CA HIS A 46 -9.54 -7.28 5.98
C HIS A 46 -10.56 -8.18 5.28
N SER A 47 -10.44 -9.48 5.54
CA SER A 47 -11.48 -10.48 5.23
C SER A 47 -12.77 -10.19 6.03
N LEU A 48 -13.87 -10.88 5.72
CA LEU A 48 -15.10 -10.72 6.48
C LEU A 48 -14.91 -11.30 7.89
N LEU A 49 -14.29 -12.48 8.00
CA LEU A 49 -13.93 -13.11 9.26
C LEU A 49 -13.03 -12.21 10.12
N GLU A 50 -11.96 -11.64 9.56
CA GLU A 50 -11.08 -10.74 10.29
C GLU A 50 -11.84 -9.51 10.82
N LYS A 51 -12.74 -8.93 10.01
CA LYS A 51 -13.60 -7.82 10.46
C LYS A 51 -14.51 -8.23 11.61
N ASP A 52 -15.08 -9.43 11.59
CA ASP A 52 -15.92 -9.96 12.67
C ASP A 52 -15.14 -10.18 13.96
N ILE A 53 -13.94 -10.76 13.86
CA ILE A 53 -13.04 -10.93 15.01
C ILE A 53 -12.70 -9.57 15.62
N LEU A 54 -12.31 -8.59 14.80
CA LEU A 54 -11.98 -7.25 15.27
C LEU A 54 -13.16 -6.56 15.97
N ARG A 55 -14.38 -6.69 15.40
CA ARG A 55 -15.62 -6.18 16.04
C ARG A 55 -15.90 -6.85 17.39
N SER A 56 -15.76 -8.18 17.45
CA SER A 56 -15.96 -8.94 18.68
C SER A 56 -14.99 -8.51 19.78
N LEU A 57 -13.71 -8.35 19.43
CA LEU A 57 -12.67 -7.87 20.35
C LEU A 57 -12.93 -6.44 20.83
N GLN A 58 -13.39 -5.54 19.95
CA GLN A 58 -13.76 -4.17 20.34
C GLN A 58 -14.94 -4.16 21.32
N ASN A 59 -16.00 -4.94 21.05
CA ASN A 59 -17.18 -5.01 21.90
C ASN A 59 -16.89 -5.65 23.27
N SER A 60 -15.96 -6.62 23.32
CA SER A 60 -15.53 -7.26 24.57
C SER A 60 -14.81 -6.31 25.53
N LYS A 61 -14.21 -5.21 25.04
CA LYS A 61 -13.63 -4.15 25.88
C LYS A 61 -14.69 -3.25 26.51
N THR A 62 -15.92 -3.23 25.96
CA THR A 62 -17.02 -2.37 26.41
C THR A 62 -18.02 -3.11 27.31
N GLN A 63 -17.99 -4.45 27.36
CA GLN A 63 -18.86 -5.25 28.24
C GLN A 63 -18.06 -6.15 29.20
N LYS A 64 -17.98 -5.75 30.48
CA LYS A 64 -17.86 -6.72 31.59
C LYS A 64 -19.19 -7.47 31.68
N GLN A 65 -19.39 -8.57 30.95
CA GLN A 65 -20.26 -9.67 31.39
C GLN A 65 -20.24 -10.90 30.45
N ASN A 66 -20.17 -12.07 31.11
CA ASN A 66 -20.43 -13.45 30.67
C ASN A 66 -19.64 -14.06 29.49
N LYS A 67 -18.66 -14.88 29.87
CA LYS A 67 -17.74 -15.66 29.01
C LYS A 67 -18.37 -16.85 28.24
N ASN A 68 -19.68 -17.09 28.33
CA ASN A 68 -20.30 -18.29 27.76
C ASN A 68 -21.09 -18.07 26.45
N ALA A 69 -21.17 -16.83 25.93
CA ALA A 69 -21.96 -16.50 24.73
C ALA A 69 -21.14 -16.36 23.43
N SER A 70 -19.81 -16.47 23.50
CA SER A 70 -18.89 -16.17 22.39
C SER A 70 -18.77 -17.28 21.33
N LYS A 71 -19.04 -18.55 21.69
CA LYS A 71 -18.92 -19.69 20.75
C LYS A 71 -20.12 -19.87 19.82
N ALA A 72 -21.34 -19.55 20.27
CA ALA A 72 -22.56 -19.73 19.46
C ALA A 72 -22.71 -18.68 18.33
N ARG A 73 -22.15 -17.48 18.52
CA ARG A 73 -22.28 -16.37 17.56
C ARG A 73 -21.45 -16.56 16.30
N ILE A 74 -20.29 -17.23 16.35
CA ILE A 74 -19.39 -17.33 15.19
C ILE A 74 -20.00 -18.18 14.07
N SER A 75 -20.76 -19.25 14.41
CA SER A 75 -21.45 -20.08 13.42
C SER A 75 -22.67 -19.40 12.81
N GLU A 76 -23.42 -18.59 13.57
CA GLU A 76 -24.57 -17.84 13.05
C GLU A 76 -24.14 -16.66 12.15
N VAL A 77 -22.98 -16.06 12.43
CA VAL A 77 -22.43 -14.92 11.67
C VAL A 77 -21.98 -15.30 10.25
N TRP A 78 -21.53 -16.56 10.03
CA TRP A 78 -21.18 -17.06 8.70
C TRP A 78 -22.34 -16.98 7.69
N ASN A 79 -23.58 -17.11 8.16
CA ASN A 79 -24.77 -17.08 7.31
C ASN A 79 -25.32 -15.65 7.07
N ALA A 80 -25.03 -14.70 7.95
CA ALA A 80 -25.57 -13.33 7.86
C ALA A 80 -24.74 -12.39 6.96
N ALA A 81 -23.45 -12.70 6.71
CA ALA A 81 -22.57 -11.87 5.88
C ALA A 81 -22.94 -11.87 4.38
N ALA A 82 -23.81 -12.79 3.96
CA ALA A 82 -24.34 -12.87 2.60
C ALA A 82 -25.36 -11.77 2.28
N ASP A 83 -26.03 -11.19 3.30
CA ASP A 83 -27.28 -10.43 3.09
C ASP A 83 -27.22 -8.94 3.48
N SER A 84 -26.03 -8.42 3.81
CA SER A 84 -25.85 -6.99 4.10
C SER A 84 -25.26 -6.28 2.89
N GLY A 85 -25.90 -5.20 2.45
CA GLY A 85 -25.49 -4.29 1.36
C GLY A 85 -24.17 -3.53 1.62
N VAL A 86 -23.15 -4.25 2.09
CA VAL A 86 -21.79 -3.78 2.37
C VAL A 86 -21.15 -3.34 1.07
N SER A 87 -20.64 -2.10 1.04
CA SER A 87 -19.86 -1.59 -0.08
C SER A 87 -18.78 -2.60 -0.47
N THR A 88 -18.75 -2.97 -1.74
CA THR A 88 -17.73 -3.86 -2.31
C THR A 88 -16.36 -3.17 -2.39
N LEU A 89 -16.29 -1.86 -2.17
CA LEU A 89 -15.05 -1.09 -2.16
C LEU A 89 -14.33 -1.26 -0.83
N TRP A 90 -13.14 -1.84 -0.90
CA TRP A 90 -12.14 -1.80 0.16
C TRP A 90 -11.52 -0.42 0.30
N GLN A 91 -11.34 0.27 -0.82
CA GLN A 91 -10.91 1.65 -0.89
C GLN A 91 -11.75 2.37 -1.94
N GLN A 92 -12.26 3.54 -1.59
CA GLN A 92 -13.06 4.37 -2.49
C GLN A 92 -12.22 4.92 -3.64
N TRP A 93 -12.89 5.38 -4.70
CA TRP A 93 -12.24 6.04 -5.83
C TRP A 93 -11.48 7.30 -5.39
N HIS A 94 -10.21 7.40 -5.75
CA HIS A 94 -9.37 8.56 -5.44
C HIS A 94 -8.21 8.70 -6.43
N CYS A 95 -7.55 9.86 -6.40
CA CYS A 95 -6.22 10.05 -6.96
C CYS A 95 -5.24 10.20 -5.80
N ASP A 96 -4.03 9.67 -5.95
CA ASP A 96 -2.96 9.97 -5.00
C ASP A 96 -2.51 11.42 -5.22
N TYR A 97 -2.27 12.16 -4.13
CA TYR A 97 -1.92 13.57 -4.25
C TYR A 97 -0.40 13.82 -4.43
N GLY A 98 0.43 12.79 -4.28
CA GLY A 98 1.89 12.87 -4.43
C GLY A 98 2.36 12.92 -5.89
N ILE A 99 3.63 12.60 -6.14
CA ILE A 99 4.20 12.48 -7.48
C ILE A 99 3.92 11.10 -8.04
N PHE A 100 4.41 10.06 -7.37
CA PHE A 100 4.22 8.66 -7.76
C PHE A 100 3.87 7.78 -6.57
N THR A 101 3.05 6.76 -6.80
CA THR A 101 2.85 5.65 -5.88
C THR A 101 3.36 4.37 -6.52
N VAL A 102 4.38 3.77 -5.93
CA VAL A 102 4.93 2.48 -6.39
C VAL A 102 4.31 1.36 -5.56
N LEU A 103 3.68 0.38 -6.20
CA LEU A 103 3.03 -0.74 -5.51
C LEU A 103 3.61 -2.09 -5.93
N THR A 104 3.64 -3.03 -4.99
CA THR A 104 3.88 -4.45 -5.27
C THR A 104 2.62 -5.14 -5.77
N SER A 105 2.80 -6.28 -6.44
CA SER A 105 1.72 -7.26 -6.54
C SER A 105 1.17 -7.59 -5.14
N PRO A 106 -0.17 -7.67 -4.97
CA PRO A 106 -0.76 -7.92 -3.67
C PRO A 106 -0.70 -9.40 -3.29
N LEU A 107 -0.54 -9.65 -1.99
CA LEU A 107 -0.71 -10.95 -1.37
C LEU A 107 -2.18 -11.12 -0.95
N PHE A 108 -2.81 -12.22 -1.36
CA PHE A 108 -4.14 -12.59 -0.89
C PHE A 108 -4.03 -13.71 0.14
N LEU A 109 -4.77 -13.57 1.24
CA LEU A 109 -4.78 -14.54 2.33
C LEU A 109 -6.22 -14.98 2.59
N LYS A 110 -6.41 -16.27 2.79
CA LYS A 110 -7.69 -16.87 3.14
C LYS A 110 -7.60 -17.55 4.51
N PRO A 111 -8.58 -17.36 5.40
CA PRO A 111 -8.63 -18.09 6.64
C PRO A 111 -8.93 -19.57 6.37
N THR A 112 -8.09 -20.45 6.92
CA THR A 112 -8.25 -21.89 6.89
C THR A 112 -8.47 -22.40 8.30
N ARG A 113 -9.37 -23.38 8.46
CA ARG A 113 -9.48 -24.11 9.73
C ARG A 113 -8.27 -25.02 9.84
N ASP A 114 -7.59 -24.97 10.96
CA ASP A 114 -6.63 -26.02 11.28
C ASP A 114 -7.42 -27.32 11.48
N VAL A 115 -7.40 -28.17 10.47
CA VAL A 115 -7.78 -29.57 10.66
C VAL A 115 -6.65 -30.18 11.48
N PRO A 116 -6.89 -30.74 12.68
CA PRO A 116 -5.87 -31.50 13.37
C PRO A 116 -5.39 -32.57 12.41
N SER A 117 -4.13 -32.50 11.97
CA SER A 117 -3.53 -33.61 11.25
C SER A 117 -3.72 -34.84 12.13
N GLU A 118 -4.35 -35.89 11.59
CA GLU A 118 -4.31 -37.19 12.26
C GLU A 118 -2.85 -37.49 12.62
N PRO A 119 -2.58 -38.08 13.79
CA PRO A 119 -1.22 -38.44 14.15
C PRO A 119 -0.68 -39.36 13.07
N ASP A 120 0.31 -38.88 12.33
CA ASP A 120 0.96 -39.59 11.25
C ASP A 120 1.70 -40.80 11.85
N VAL A 121 1.02 -41.94 11.94
CA VAL A 121 1.64 -43.24 12.22
C VAL A 121 2.31 -43.71 10.93
N ALA A 122 3.36 -43.00 10.53
CA ALA A 122 4.27 -43.47 9.50
C ALA A 122 5.66 -42.91 9.78
N THR A 123 6.44 -43.69 10.53
CA THR A 123 7.90 -43.58 10.61
C THR A 123 8.53 -43.79 9.22
N LYS A 124 8.50 -42.77 8.36
CA LYS A 124 9.39 -42.71 7.20
C LYS A 124 10.72 -42.09 7.61
N ARG A 125 11.64 -42.99 7.94
CA ARG A 125 13.08 -42.75 8.09
C ARG A 125 13.58 -41.92 6.90
N TRP A 126 14.06 -40.71 7.16
CA TRP A 126 14.82 -39.93 6.21
C TRP A 126 16.08 -40.71 5.82
N THR A 127 16.24 -41.00 4.53
CA THR A 127 17.52 -41.40 3.95
C THR A 127 18.00 -40.24 3.08
N GLU A 128 19.16 -39.68 3.43
CA GLU A 128 19.83 -38.65 2.63
C GLU A 128 20.11 -39.16 1.21
N PRO A 129 19.84 -38.37 0.15
CA PRO A 129 20.34 -38.70 -1.17
C PRO A 129 21.84 -38.40 -1.25
N ALA A 130 22.61 -39.37 -1.75
CA ALA A 130 24.03 -39.24 -2.02
C ALA A 130 24.31 -38.09 -2.99
N VAL A 131 25.15 -37.15 -2.57
CA VAL A 131 25.68 -36.07 -3.41
C VAL A 131 26.80 -36.65 -4.28
N ASN A 132 26.51 -36.88 -5.57
CA ASN A 132 27.55 -36.95 -6.58
C ASN A 132 27.90 -35.50 -6.97
N GLY A 133 29.15 -35.14 -6.71
CA GLY A 133 29.68 -33.82 -7.01
C GLY A 133 29.84 -33.60 -8.50
N ASP A 134 29.55 -32.38 -8.93
CA ASP A 134 30.27 -31.76 -10.04
C ASP A 134 30.52 -30.29 -9.76
N HIS A 135 31.76 -29.94 -10.03
CA HIS A 135 32.45 -28.67 -9.81
C HIS A 135 31.79 -27.49 -10.54
N TRP A 136 31.71 -26.35 -9.85
CA TRP A 136 31.88 -25.03 -10.47
C TRP A 136 32.65 -24.15 -9.48
N LYS A 137 33.93 -23.90 -9.81
CA LYS A 137 34.78 -22.91 -9.16
C LYS A 137 34.73 -21.62 -9.97
N VAL A 138 34.57 -20.49 -9.28
CA VAL A 138 34.88 -19.16 -9.82
C VAL A 138 36.09 -18.65 -9.07
N ASP A 139 37.15 -18.39 -9.81
CA ASP A 139 38.30 -17.65 -9.32
C ASP A 139 37.94 -16.15 -9.25
N HIS A 140 38.12 -15.56 -8.07
CA HIS A 140 38.42 -14.13 -7.96
C HIS A 140 39.73 -13.96 -7.20
N LYS A 141 40.75 -13.54 -7.94
CA LYS A 141 42.06 -13.13 -7.43
C LYS A 141 42.19 -11.61 -7.60
N LEU A 142 42.95 -11.02 -6.66
CA LEU A 142 43.50 -9.65 -6.58
C LEU A 142 42.58 -8.63 -5.86
N SER A 143 43.05 -7.83 -4.89
CA SER A 143 44.32 -7.70 -4.17
C SER A 143 44.10 -6.77 -2.96
N GLU A 144 44.72 -7.05 -1.81
CA GLU A 144 44.82 -6.12 -0.68
C GLU A 144 45.84 -5.01 -0.96
N GLY A 145 45.63 -3.82 -0.36
CA GLY A 145 46.62 -2.74 -0.36
C GLY A 145 46.14 -1.43 0.27
N ASP A 146 46.55 -1.25 1.53
CA ASP A 146 46.90 0.00 2.23
C ASP A 146 45.89 0.87 2.98
N SER A 147 46.42 1.34 4.11
CA SER A 147 45.80 1.88 5.33
C SER A 147 46.00 3.40 5.49
N ASN A 148 45.36 3.95 6.54
CA ASN A 148 45.55 5.26 7.21
C ASN A 148 44.79 6.47 6.59
N GLN A 149 44.20 7.42 7.33
CA GLN A 149 44.22 7.79 8.76
C GLN A 149 43.14 8.88 9.03
N LEU A 150 42.74 9.02 10.31
CA LEU A 150 42.15 10.22 11.01
C LEU A 150 40.68 10.58 10.67
N GLN A 151 39.79 11.01 11.58
CA GLN A 151 39.94 11.57 12.94
C GLN A 151 38.60 11.50 13.71
N SER A 152 38.69 11.45 15.04
CA SER A 152 37.63 11.34 16.04
C SER A 152 36.74 12.58 16.21
N CYS A 153 35.48 12.37 16.64
CA CYS A 153 34.85 13.19 17.67
C CYS A 153 33.72 12.45 18.43
N ASP A 154 33.98 12.30 19.72
CA ASP A 154 33.10 12.31 20.91
C ASP A 154 31.96 11.29 21.12
N ASN A 155 32.30 10.35 22.00
CA ASN A 155 31.44 9.51 22.82
C ASN A 155 30.59 10.34 23.82
N ARG A 156 29.28 10.12 23.83
CA ARG A 156 28.48 10.17 25.06
C ARG A 156 27.93 8.78 25.36
N SER A 157 28.39 8.24 26.49
CA SER A 157 27.96 6.97 27.07
C SER A 157 26.43 6.92 27.26
N ILE A 158 25.80 5.89 26.70
CA ILE A 158 24.49 5.42 27.15
C ILE A 158 24.74 4.05 27.79
N GLN A 159 24.44 3.97 29.08
CA GLN A 159 24.56 2.75 29.88
C GLN A 159 23.59 1.69 29.35
N GLU A 160 24.09 0.47 29.15
CA GLU A 160 23.27 -0.71 28.86
C GLU A 160 22.37 -1.04 30.06
N GLU A 161 21.06 -0.87 29.91
CA GLU A 161 20.09 -1.43 30.86
C GLU A 161 19.87 -2.93 30.56
N LYS A 162 20.15 -3.77 31.56
CA LYS A 162 19.87 -5.22 31.55
C LYS A 162 18.37 -5.49 31.30
N PRO A 163 18.01 -6.55 30.55
CA PRO A 163 16.62 -6.93 30.37
C PRO A 163 16.02 -7.39 31.70
N ARG A 164 14.98 -6.71 32.18
CA ARG A 164 14.15 -7.18 33.29
C ARG A 164 13.36 -8.40 32.85
N SER A 165 13.52 -9.51 33.58
CA SER A 165 12.77 -10.74 33.38
C SER A 165 11.26 -10.47 33.50
N SER A 166 10.57 -10.51 32.36
CA SER A 166 9.11 -10.43 32.35
C SER A 166 8.58 -11.81 32.73
N ARG A 167 7.98 -11.87 33.92
CA ARG A 167 7.30 -13.03 34.46
C ARG A 167 6.22 -13.48 33.48
N SER A 168 6.45 -14.60 32.79
CA SER A 168 5.44 -15.28 31.98
C SER A 168 4.29 -15.69 32.90
N GLN A 169 3.21 -14.90 32.91
CA GLN A 169 1.94 -15.37 33.43
C GLN A 169 1.31 -16.23 32.35
N GLN A 170 1.54 -17.54 32.44
CA GLN A 170 0.71 -18.55 31.79
C GLN A 170 -0.73 -18.35 32.29
N LEU A 171 -1.53 -17.64 31.49
CA LEU A 171 -2.98 -17.67 31.58
C LEU A 171 -3.44 -18.93 30.85
N SER A 172 -3.54 -20.04 31.57
CA SER A 172 -4.24 -21.23 31.10
C SER A 172 -5.74 -20.94 31.10
N SER A 173 -6.26 -20.38 30.01
CA SER A 173 -7.70 -20.38 29.75
C SER A 173 -8.03 -21.53 28.81
N SER A 174 -8.72 -22.53 29.33
CA SER A 174 -9.33 -23.65 28.62
C SER A 174 -10.49 -23.18 27.73
N SER A 175 -10.18 -22.39 26.71
CA SER A 175 -11.04 -22.16 25.55
C SER A 175 -10.52 -23.09 24.47
N GLN A 176 -11.37 -23.91 23.85
CA GLN A 176 -10.98 -24.54 22.58
C GLN A 176 -10.73 -23.40 21.58
N ASP A 177 -9.46 -23.05 21.40
CA ASP A 177 -9.02 -22.05 20.46
C ASP A 177 -9.39 -22.56 19.07
N LEU A 178 -10.32 -21.86 18.41
CA LEU A 178 -10.47 -22.00 16.97
C LEU A 178 -9.17 -21.42 16.38
N ASN A 179 -8.14 -22.25 16.27
CA ASN A 179 -6.93 -21.87 15.55
C ASN A 179 -7.30 -21.81 14.07
N PHE A 180 -7.46 -20.59 13.58
CA PHE A 180 -7.49 -20.30 12.16
C PHE A 180 -6.09 -19.93 11.75
N SER A 181 -5.58 -20.60 10.74
CA SER A 181 -4.38 -20.18 10.02
C SER A 181 -4.78 -19.30 8.83
N MET A 182 -3.86 -18.46 8.37
CA MET A 182 -4.03 -17.69 7.13
C MET A 182 -3.16 -18.33 6.07
N GLN A 183 -3.78 -18.79 4.99
CA GLN A 183 -3.08 -19.39 3.86
C GLN A 183 -3.06 -18.43 2.68
N GLU A 184 -1.91 -18.31 2.02
CA GLU A 184 -1.80 -17.59 0.75
C GLU A 184 -2.64 -18.27 -0.34
N CYS A 185 -3.34 -17.46 -1.13
CA CYS A 185 -4.13 -17.93 -2.25
C CYS A 185 -3.90 -17.08 -3.49
N ALA A 186 -4.24 -17.65 -4.64
CA ALA A 186 -4.27 -16.90 -5.89
C ALA A 186 -5.34 -15.79 -5.84
N PRO A 187 -5.19 -14.70 -6.62
CA PRO A 187 -6.22 -13.67 -6.70
C PRO A 187 -7.57 -14.26 -7.12
N PRO A 188 -8.64 -14.18 -6.29
CA PRO A 188 -9.86 -14.96 -6.53
C PRO A 188 -10.55 -14.67 -7.88
N ASP A 189 -10.52 -13.40 -8.31
CA ASP A 189 -11.12 -12.97 -9.58
C ASP A 189 -10.11 -12.92 -10.74
N GLY A 190 -8.87 -13.40 -10.54
CA GLY A 190 -7.79 -13.33 -11.54
C GLY A 190 -7.13 -11.94 -11.70
N TYR A 191 -7.50 -10.97 -10.86
CA TYR A 191 -6.96 -9.60 -10.86
C TYR A 191 -6.57 -9.16 -9.45
N SER A 192 -5.76 -8.10 -9.37
CA SER A 192 -5.15 -7.60 -8.13
C SER A 192 -6.11 -6.85 -7.17
N SER A 193 -7.43 -6.91 -7.40
CA SER A 193 -8.46 -6.08 -6.76
C SER A 193 -8.34 -4.56 -7.00
N LEU A 194 -7.31 -4.09 -7.70
CA LEU A 194 -7.16 -2.69 -8.12
C LEU A 194 -7.96 -2.45 -9.40
N ARG A 195 -8.68 -1.33 -9.45
CA ARG A 195 -9.39 -0.87 -10.64
C ARG A 195 -9.03 0.58 -10.93
N VAL A 196 -8.79 0.89 -12.19
CA VAL A 196 -8.41 2.23 -12.67
C VAL A 196 -9.48 2.73 -13.64
N MET A 197 -9.72 4.04 -13.62
CA MET A 197 -10.64 4.73 -14.52
C MET A 197 -9.86 5.51 -15.59
N ASP A 198 -10.25 5.36 -16.85
CA ASP A 198 -9.66 6.12 -17.96
C ASP A 198 -10.35 7.48 -18.19
N ALA A 199 -9.90 8.22 -19.21
CA ALA A 199 -10.44 9.54 -19.54
C ALA A 199 -11.91 9.53 -20.00
N HIS A 200 -12.44 8.38 -20.38
CA HIS A 200 -13.82 8.21 -20.83
C HIS A 200 -14.70 7.61 -19.72
N SER A 201 -14.24 7.68 -18.47
CA SER A 201 -14.90 7.09 -17.30
C SER A 201 -15.09 5.57 -17.39
N ARG A 202 -14.34 4.88 -18.26
CA ARG A 202 -14.37 3.42 -18.34
C ARG A 202 -13.44 2.84 -17.29
N THR A 203 -13.90 1.80 -16.60
CA THR A 203 -13.14 1.21 -15.49
C THR A 203 -12.57 -0.15 -15.87
N THR A 204 -11.29 -0.36 -15.59
CA THR A 204 -10.57 -1.61 -15.91
C THR A 204 -9.94 -2.21 -14.66
N SER A 205 -10.12 -3.52 -14.45
CA SER A 205 -9.45 -4.27 -13.39
C SER A 205 -7.99 -4.54 -13.77
N VAL A 206 -7.06 -4.30 -12.85
CA VAL A 206 -5.62 -4.43 -13.09
C VAL A 206 -5.15 -5.81 -12.65
N SER A 207 -4.48 -6.53 -13.54
CA SER A 207 -3.66 -7.71 -13.18
C SER A 207 -2.22 -7.28 -12.96
N ILE A 208 -1.60 -7.73 -11.87
CA ILE A 208 -0.22 -7.40 -11.51
C ILE A 208 0.53 -8.71 -11.29
N PRO A 209 1.39 -9.14 -12.24
CA PRO A 209 2.24 -10.30 -12.04
C PRO A 209 3.12 -10.17 -10.79
N SER A 210 3.51 -11.30 -10.18
CA SER A 210 4.24 -11.32 -8.91
C SER A 210 5.62 -10.66 -8.97
N ASP A 211 6.22 -10.63 -10.15
CA ASP A 211 7.53 -10.06 -10.45
C ASP A 211 7.48 -8.59 -10.93
N TYR A 212 6.30 -7.97 -10.89
CA TYR A 212 6.10 -6.60 -11.38
C TYR A 212 5.93 -5.61 -10.23
N LEU A 213 6.41 -4.39 -10.46
CA LEU A 213 6.02 -3.19 -9.73
C LEU A 213 5.14 -2.35 -10.64
N ILE A 214 4.11 -1.74 -10.08
CA ILE A 214 3.30 -0.74 -10.78
C ILE A 214 3.62 0.65 -10.23
N VAL A 215 3.60 1.64 -11.11
CA VAL A 215 3.80 3.05 -10.75
C VAL A 215 2.57 3.83 -11.18
N GLN A 216 1.93 4.46 -10.22
CA GLN A 216 0.76 5.28 -10.44
C GLN A 216 1.12 6.75 -10.32
N VAL A 217 0.65 7.56 -11.27
CA VAL A 217 0.83 9.02 -11.29
C VAL A 217 -0.12 9.66 -10.29
N GLY A 218 0.41 10.58 -9.47
CA GLY A 218 -0.37 11.40 -8.57
C GLY A 218 -0.56 12.85 -9.04
N ASP A 219 -1.43 13.58 -8.35
CA ASP A 219 -1.83 14.94 -8.71
C ASP A 219 -0.65 15.92 -8.76
N ALA A 220 0.33 15.81 -7.85
CA ALA A 220 1.48 16.70 -7.88
C ALA A 220 2.34 16.50 -9.13
N ALA A 221 2.46 15.25 -9.63
CA ALA A 221 3.13 15.00 -10.90
C ALA A 221 2.35 15.60 -12.08
N GLN A 222 1.01 15.53 -12.06
CA GLN A 222 0.17 16.15 -13.09
C GLN A 222 0.36 17.67 -13.12
N LEU A 223 0.37 18.33 -11.96
CA LEU A 223 0.61 19.77 -11.87
C LEU A 223 2.02 20.15 -12.36
N LEU A 224 3.05 19.48 -11.85
CA LEU A 224 4.45 19.78 -12.16
C LEU A 224 4.88 19.40 -13.58
N SER A 225 4.11 18.56 -14.27
CA SER A 225 4.31 18.20 -15.68
C SER A 225 3.46 19.02 -16.64
N GLY A 226 2.65 19.97 -16.15
CA GLY A 226 1.73 20.72 -17.00
C GLY A 226 0.62 19.86 -17.62
N GLY A 227 0.27 18.74 -17.00
CA GLY A 227 -0.76 17.82 -17.49
C GLY A 227 -0.28 16.79 -18.50
N GLU A 228 1.01 16.74 -18.81
CA GLU A 228 1.59 15.70 -19.68
C GLU A 228 1.61 14.32 -18.99
N LEU A 229 1.76 14.29 -17.65
CA LEU A 229 1.35 13.15 -16.84
C LEU A 229 -0.04 13.40 -16.25
N VAL A 230 -0.87 12.37 -16.21
CA VAL A 230 -2.25 12.48 -15.71
C VAL A 230 -2.49 11.51 -14.58
N ALA A 231 -2.90 12.04 -13.43
CA ALA A 231 -3.35 11.26 -12.29
C ALA A 231 -4.70 10.61 -12.62
N ARG A 232 -4.74 9.28 -12.61
CA ARG A 232 -5.95 8.51 -12.93
C ARG A 232 -6.64 8.02 -11.67
N PRO A 233 -7.96 8.18 -11.54
CA PRO A 233 -8.67 7.63 -10.41
C PRO A 233 -8.56 6.12 -10.34
N HIS A 234 -8.47 5.63 -9.12
CA HIS A 234 -8.41 4.21 -8.85
C HIS A 234 -9.13 3.87 -7.55
N CYS A 235 -9.57 2.63 -7.43
CA CYS A 235 -10.20 2.09 -6.23
C CYS A 235 -9.72 0.66 -5.99
N VAL A 236 -9.97 0.14 -4.79
CA VAL A 236 -9.70 -1.26 -4.47
C VAL A 236 -11.01 -1.93 -4.11
N MET A 237 -11.28 -3.07 -4.75
CA MET A 237 -12.52 -3.82 -4.61
C MET A 237 -12.28 -5.17 -3.95
N ARG A 238 -13.17 -5.55 -3.03
CA ARG A 238 -13.26 -6.93 -2.56
C ARG A 238 -13.60 -7.85 -3.75
N PRO A 239 -12.96 -9.02 -3.87
CA PRO A 239 -13.32 -9.98 -4.91
C PRO A 239 -14.77 -10.43 -4.81
N THR A 240 -15.31 -10.81 -5.96
CA THR A 240 -16.71 -11.22 -6.14
C THR A 240 -16.88 -12.73 -6.04
N SER A 241 -15.90 -13.51 -6.51
CA SER A 241 -15.90 -14.98 -6.43
C SER A 241 -15.68 -15.51 -5.01
N ASP A 242 -14.81 -14.85 -4.23
CA ASP A 242 -14.56 -15.16 -2.83
C ASP A 242 -14.46 -13.89 -2.00
N ARG A 243 -15.50 -13.64 -1.20
CA ARG A 243 -15.61 -12.42 -0.40
C ARG A 243 -14.85 -12.52 0.92
N ASP A 244 -14.48 -13.72 1.39
CA ASP A 244 -13.81 -13.89 2.68
C ASP A 244 -12.29 -14.08 2.55
N VAL A 245 -11.68 -13.17 1.80
CA VAL A 245 -10.22 -13.05 1.68
C VAL A 245 -9.74 -11.72 2.21
N SER A 246 -8.50 -11.67 2.69
CA SER A 246 -7.78 -10.43 2.94
C SER A 246 -6.76 -10.16 1.84
N ARG A 247 -6.37 -8.90 1.70
CA ARG A 247 -5.43 -8.42 0.68
C ARG A 247 -4.38 -7.53 1.31
N GLN A 248 -3.11 -7.84 1.10
CA GLN A 248 -1.97 -7.06 1.56
C GLN A 248 -1.16 -6.53 0.37
N THR A 249 -0.70 -5.29 0.43
CA THR A 249 0.23 -4.72 -0.57
C THR A 249 1.17 -3.71 0.07
N MET A 250 2.41 -3.65 -0.39
CA MET A 250 3.33 -2.57 -0.03
C MET A 250 3.18 -1.44 -1.04
N ALA A 251 2.85 -0.25 -0.54
CA ALA A 251 2.78 0.99 -1.30
C ALA A 251 3.84 1.98 -0.82
N VAL A 252 4.62 2.54 -1.74
CA VAL A 252 5.61 3.58 -1.47
C VAL A 252 5.20 4.85 -2.19
N PHE A 253 4.84 5.87 -1.42
CA PHE A 253 4.43 7.18 -1.91
C PHE A 253 5.67 8.09 -2.03
N LEU A 254 5.96 8.52 -3.25
CA LEU A 254 6.94 9.54 -3.58
C LEU A 254 6.22 10.86 -3.72
N GLN A 255 6.65 11.85 -2.95
CA GLN A 255 5.96 13.12 -2.83
C GLN A 255 6.98 14.26 -2.89
N PRO A 256 6.55 15.49 -3.19
CA PRO A 256 7.37 16.69 -3.04
C PRO A 256 7.88 16.88 -1.60
N ALA A 257 8.85 17.77 -1.41
CA ALA A 257 9.09 18.39 -0.11
C ALA A 257 7.87 19.19 0.34
N TRP A 258 7.63 19.29 1.65
CA TRP A 258 6.43 19.91 2.20
C TRP A 258 6.27 21.38 1.84
N ASP A 259 7.37 22.11 1.78
CA ASP A 259 7.48 23.53 1.45
C ASP A 259 7.63 23.80 -0.05
N ARG A 260 7.77 22.76 -0.88
CA ARG A 260 7.89 22.92 -2.32
C ARG A 260 6.61 23.55 -2.89
N SER A 261 6.79 24.62 -3.68
CA SER A 261 5.71 25.24 -4.44
C SER A 261 5.21 24.32 -5.55
N LEU A 262 3.89 24.19 -5.67
CA LEU A 262 3.23 23.52 -6.77
C LEU A 262 2.72 24.55 -7.77
N SER A 263 3.55 24.86 -8.77
CA SER A 263 3.15 25.69 -9.90
C SER A 263 3.15 24.88 -11.18
N ILE A 264 2.17 25.16 -12.04
CA ILE A 264 2.14 24.62 -13.39
C ILE A 264 3.27 25.30 -14.20
N PRO A 265 4.05 24.54 -15.00
CA PRO A 265 5.13 25.11 -15.78
C PRO A 265 4.67 26.26 -16.71
N PRO A 266 5.42 27.38 -16.78
CA PRO A 266 5.10 28.49 -17.66
C PRO A 266 4.93 28.05 -19.12
N GLY A 267 3.99 28.69 -19.84
CA GLY A 267 3.66 28.33 -21.22
C GLY A 267 2.67 27.16 -21.36
N THR A 268 2.31 26.50 -20.26
CA THR A 268 1.23 25.52 -20.22
C THR A 268 -0.11 26.21 -19.92
N ALA A 269 -1.16 25.91 -20.69
CA ALA A 269 -2.52 26.34 -20.34
C ALA A 269 -2.97 25.67 -19.04
N GLN A 270 -3.30 26.47 -18.02
CA GLN A 270 -3.67 25.97 -16.69
C GLN A 270 -4.87 25.03 -16.74
N GLU A 271 -5.87 25.35 -17.55
CA GLU A 271 -7.08 24.56 -17.75
C GLU A 271 -6.72 23.16 -18.25
N ARG A 272 -5.77 23.06 -19.20
CA ARG A 272 -5.28 21.79 -19.73
C ARG A 272 -4.70 20.92 -18.62
N ALA A 273 -3.84 21.48 -17.76
CA ALA A 273 -3.23 20.73 -16.67
C ALA A 273 -4.23 20.29 -15.60
N LEU A 274 -5.23 21.11 -15.30
CA LEU A 274 -6.26 20.80 -14.29
C LEU A 274 -7.31 19.81 -14.80
N GLU A 275 -7.62 19.83 -16.09
CA GLU A 275 -8.68 19.03 -16.71
C GLU A 275 -8.19 17.79 -17.46
N ALA A 276 -6.87 17.57 -17.58
CA ALA A 276 -6.27 16.43 -18.30
C ALA A 276 -6.80 15.04 -17.86
N GLY A 277 -7.33 14.96 -16.63
CA GLY A 277 -8.02 13.78 -16.11
C GLY A 277 -9.25 13.39 -16.93
N GLY A 278 -9.97 14.32 -17.53
CA GLY A 278 -11.18 14.07 -18.34
C GLY A 278 -12.32 13.39 -17.59
N VAL A 279 -12.17 13.15 -16.27
CA VAL A 279 -13.15 12.42 -15.49
C VAL A 279 -14.30 13.36 -15.19
N ALA A 280 -15.44 13.11 -15.83
CA ALA A 280 -16.69 13.72 -15.43
C ALA A 280 -16.86 13.49 -13.93
N THR A 281 -16.92 14.57 -13.16
CA THR A 281 -17.18 14.50 -11.72
C THR A 281 -18.62 14.10 -11.48
N ASN A 282 -18.93 12.84 -11.77
CA ASN A 282 -20.18 12.26 -11.37
C ASN A 282 -20.17 12.18 -9.85
N LEU A 283 -21.26 12.64 -9.24
CA LEU A 283 -21.53 12.62 -7.80
C LEU A 283 -21.21 11.25 -7.16
N GLU A 284 -21.31 10.17 -7.95
CA GLU A 284 -21.03 8.79 -7.58
C GLU A 284 -19.56 8.46 -7.30
N THR A 285 -18.60 9.16 -7.92
CA THR A 285 -17.18 8.83 -7.75
C THR A 285 -16.59 9.40 -6.47
N HIS A 286 -17.23 10.41 -5.86
CA HIS A 286 -16.75 11.06 -4.62
C HIS A 286 -15.30 11.60 -4.71
N ILE A 287 -14.78 11.87 -5.92
CA ILE A 287 -13.44 12.43 -6.14
C ILE A 287 -13.53 13.96 -6.20
N PRO A 288 -12.89 14.73 -5.31
CA PRO A 288 -12.79 16.18 -5.43
C PRO A 288 -11.94 16.59 -6.64
N LEU A 289 -12.35 17.66 -7.32
CA LEU A 289 -11.64 18.22 -8.46
C LEU A 289 -10.21 18.62 -8.08
N LEU A 290 -9.26 18.52 -9.03
CA LEU A 290 -7.92 19.04 -8.82
C LEU A 290 -7.96 20.57 -8.64
N ALA A 291 -8.72 21.26 -9.49
CA ALA A 291 -8.92 22.71 -9.45
C ALA A 291 -9.54 23.21 -8.12
N SER A 292 -10.31 22.38 -7.41
CA SER A 292 -10.88 22.79 -6.11
C SER A 292 -9.89 22.67 -4.96
N ARG A 293 -8.78 21.95 -5.14
CA ARG A 293 -7.81 21.63 -4.08
C ARG A 293 -6.49 22.39 -4.25
N TRP A 294 -6.16 22.75 -5.48
CA TRP A 294 -4.93 23.45 -5.84
C TRP A 294 -5.15 24.96 -5.97
N LYS A 295 -4.11 25.72 -5.67
CA LYS A 295 -4.00 27.16 -5.92
C LYS A 295 -2.60 27.41 -6.46
N ASP A 296 -2.47 28.32 -7.41
CA ASP A 296 -1.14 28.60 -7.98
C ASP A 296 -0.15 29.05 -6.90
N GLY A 297 1.03 28.45 -6.95
CA GLY A 297 2.12 28.69 -6.01
C GLY A 297 1.90 28.14 -4.60
N CYS A 298 0.83 27.38 -4.33
CA CYS A 298 0.64 26.79 -3.01
C CYS A 298 1.72 25.75 -2.71
N THR A 299 2.07 25.61 -1.43
CA THR A 299 3.01 24.57 -1.00
C THR A 299 2.36 23.19 -1.08
N PHE A 300 3.17 22.15 -1.23
CA PHE A 300 2.68 20.78 -1.17
C PHE A 300 1.96 20.48 0.15
N ALA A 301 2.39 21.07 1.28
CA ALA A 301 1.71 20.94 2.57
C ALA A 301 0.29 21.50 2.54
N GLU A 302 0.08 22.69 1.98
CA GLU A 302 -1.24 23.31 1.83
C GLU A 302 -2.14 22.48 0.92
N PHE A 303 -1.61 22.06 -0.23
CA PHE A 303 -2.33 21.20 -1.18
C PHE A 303 -2.72 19.85 -0.56
N SER A 304 -1.78 19.19 0.12
CA SER A 304 -2.02 17.90 0.81
C SER A 304 -3.07 18.05 1.92
N LYS A 305 -3.02 19.14 2.68
CA LYS A 305 -3.99 19.44 3.74
C LYS A 305 -5.39 19.66 3.16
N GLU A 306 -5.50 20.48 2.12
CA GLU A 306 -6.78 20.76 1.47
C GLU A 306 -7.36 19.52 0.79
N THR A 307 -6.50 18.72 0.14
CA THR A 307 -6.90 17.44 -0.44
C THR A 307 -7.44 16.50 0.63
N THR A 308 -6.70 16.32 1.72
CA THR A 308 -7.13 15.47 2.84
C THR A 308 -8.46 15.95 3.43
N ARG A 309 -8.64 17.27 3.57
CA ARG A 309 -9.89 17.87 4.06
C ARG A 309 -11.08 17.56 3.15
N GLN A 310 -10.92 17.70 1.83
CA GLN A 310 -12.02 17.44 0.88
C GLN A 310 -12.36 15.96 0.72
N TYR A 311 -11.38 15.06 0.89
CA TYR A 311 -11.66 13.62 0.90
C TYR A 311 -12.23 13.14 2.24
N TYR A 312 -11.57 13.46 3.35
CA TYR A 312 -11.74 12.78 4.64
C TYR A 312 -12.11 13.71 5.81
N GLY A 313 -12.22 15.02 5.58
CA GLY A 313 -12.69 15.98 6.60
C GLY A 313 -14.14 15.73 7.02
N ALA A 314 -14.67 16.48 8.00
CA ALA A 314 -16.03 16.25 8.51
C ALA A 314 -17.14 16.27 7.44
N ASP A 315 -16.96 17.13 6.42
CA ASP A 315 -17.84 17.25 5.25
C ASP A 315 -17.18 16.68 3.98
N GLY A 316 -16.19 15.82 4.14
CA GLY A 316 -15.41 15.25 3.05
C GLY A 316 -16.23 14.29 2.20
N ARG A 317 -15.90 14.18 0.91
CA ARG A 317 -16.65 13.32 -0.02
C ARG A 317 -16.63 11.83 0.37
N GLN A 318 -15.67 11.41 1.20
CA GLN A 318 -15.52 10.06 1.73
C GLN A 318 -15.60 10.01 3.26
N SER A 319 -16.05 11.10 3.90
CA SER A 319 -16.30 11.11 5.32
C SER A 319 -17.55 10.29 5.62
N ARG A 320 -17.38 9.17 6.32
CA ARG A 320 -18.44 8.22 6.73
C ARG A 320 -19.16 7.51 5.57
N LYS A 321 -18.71 6.27 5.31
CA LYS A 321 -19.58 5.12 5.04
C LYS A 321 -19.10 3.94 5.88
#